data_AF-A0A1V0PDP4-F1
#
_entry.id   AF-A0A1V0PDP4-F1
#
_cell.length_a   1.000
_cell.length_b   1.000
_cell.length_c   1.000
_cell.angle_alpha   90.00
_cell.angle_beta   90.00
_cell.angle_gamma   90.00
#
_symmetry.space_group_name_H-M   'P 1'
#
loop_
_entity.id
_entity.type
_entity.pdbx_description
1 polymer ?
#
loop_
_entity_poly.entity_id
_entity_poly.type
_entity_poly.pdbx_seq_one_letter_code
_entity_poly.pdbx_strand_id
1 'polypeptide(L)'
;MNSESYIKQELEQLQHNDNARIYTSQELQNNVKNKKRLINSAKVIGQGIESGNVIGLIDISLFHDGKEGTVFTGTDAYVRESFAEIIHINLENFDDIGYNQTVVVNEKGKEKKTYHLSFTEDGILKEYTSGNDSTGVAYKLTAKVLSDFNSVVKDVKSTEQDITLGALGEDAVLAYLKVVYRYLKADGKIEHHEMLNIANLLAQLEISDSLEKEYRDYRFDNDNPEDIATAVDNLKALVPEGSRQTIFQSLINDLLGMKNDEGLENWENDTDLSQLMNLLPVTKEQAEFFVRNQQLNNRQIKERLEDGQVKELVKQLVGIGTGAGASLAALAATGAAVGAFGTYGLGTLAIATMSTGGLALAAVGIGAASIVGYEGFQYLMSANGKEKYAIRNELLQNHVVRLTRAQQFLMADINEFTEEMNALLADKDDIATQYDKIKAKLIQISETTKAGKLAKIGATDLAREQILSELPAELNEDKLNDLLKTRASGEKIANFIKTAYPENKLNKDLLLRDLKQLQVVLTKIEYGKVATVANAKEKFGSFLNKVME
;
A
#
# COMPACT_ATOMS: atom_id res chain seq x y z
N MET A 1 -13.45 -27.07 9.37
CA MET A 1 -13.04 -25.68 9.07
C MET A 1 -13.14 -24.88 10.37
N ASN A 2 -12.51 -23.71 10.50
CA ASN A 2 -12.80 -22.82 11.63
C ASN A 2 -14.00 -21.91 11.33
N SER A 3 -14.55 -21.27 12.36
CA SER A 3 -15.73 -20.40 12.24
C SER A 3 -15.51 -19.23 11.28
N GLU A 4 -14.35 -18.57 11.30
CA GLU A 4 -14.09 -17.43 10.42
C GLU A 4 -14.17 -17.79 8.94
N SER A 5 -13.49 -18.87 8.56
CA SER A 5 -13.43 -19.37 7.19
C SER A 5 -14.81 -19.81 6.71
N TYR A 6 -15.59 -20.46 7.60
CA TYR A 6 -16.97 -20.85 7.32
C TYR A 6 -17.85 -19.62 7.05
N ILE A 7 -17.84 -18.64 7.95
CA ILE A 7 -18.66 -17.43 7.82
C ILE A 7 -18.31 -16.65 6.55
N LYS A 8 -17.01 -16.51 6.22
CA LYS A 8 -16.58 -15.86 4.97
C LYS A 8 -17.17 -16.58 3.75
N GLN A 9 -17.03 -17.90 3.69
CA GLN A 9 -17.53 -18.71 2.58
C GLN A 9 -19.06 -18.60 2.43
N GLU A 10 -19.81 -18.60 3.54
CA GLU A 10 -21.26 -18.45 3.50
C GLU A 10 -21.69 -17.04 3.08
N LEU A 11 -21.00 -15.99 3.53
CA LEU A 11 -21.29 -14.62 3.13
C LEU A 11 -21.02 -14.38 1.64
N GLU A 12 -19.93 -14.94 1.09
CA GLU A 12 -19.61 -14.87 -0.34
C GLU A 12 -20.72 -15.46 -1.20
N GLN A 13 -21.28 -16.61 -0.81
CA GLN A 13 -22.40 -17.25 -1.51
C GLN A 13 -23.68 -16.41 -1.51
N LEU A 14 -23.80 -15.44 -0.61
CA LEU A 14 -24.98 -14.61 -0.45
C LEU A 14 -24.85 -13.21 -1.06
N GLN A 15 -23.69 -12.82 -1.61
CA GLN A 15 -23.41 -11.47 -2.12
C GLN A 15 -24.41 -10.96 -3.17
N HIS A 16 -25.09 -11.86 -3.90
CA HIS A 16 -26.11 -11.52 -4.90
C HIS A 16 -27.54 -11.49 -4.35
N ASN A 17 -27.74 -11.20 -3.06
CA ASN A 17 -29.08 -11.08 -2.49
C ASN A 17 -29.76 -9.76 -2.87
N ASP A 18 -30.94 -9.83 -3.49
CA ASP A 18 -31.68 -8.62 -3.91
C ASP A 18 -32.21 -7.75 -2.75
N ASN A 19 -32.30 -8.30 -1.54
CA ASN A 19 -33.01 -7.67 -0.41
C ASN A 19 -32.08 -7.13 0.69
N ALA A 20 -30.77 -7.39 0.63
CA ALA A 20 -29.78 -6.85 1.57
C ALA A 20 -28.42 -6.72 0.90
N ARG A 21 -27.62 -5.75 1.34
CA ARG A 21 -26.22 -5.66 0.91
C ARG A 21 -25.36 -6.45 1.87
N ILE A 22 -24.65 -7.43 1.33
CA ILE A 22 -23.74 -8.26 2.11
C ILE A 22 -22.32 -7.82 1.76
N TYR A 23 -21.53 -7.58 2.80
CA TYR A 23 -20.14 -7.20 2.67
C TYR A 23 -19.28 -8.22 3.42
N THR A 24 -18.29 -8.75 2.72
CA THR A 24 -17.18 -9.50 3.33
C THR A 24 -16.21 -8.54 4.03
N SER A 25 -15.34 -9.06 4.90
CA SER A 25 -14.27 -8.26 5.53
C SER A 25 -13.44 -7.51 4.48
N GLN A 26 -13.05 -8.19 3.40
CA GLN A 26 -12.29 -7.62 2.29
C GLN A 26 -13.03 -6.43 1.64
N GLU A 27 -14.32 -6.58 1.35
CA GLU A 27 -15.12 -5.48 0.78
C GLU A 27 -15.28 -4.30 1.73
N LEU A 28 -15.43 -4.57 3.03
CA LEU A 28 -15.52 -3.54 4.06
C LEU A 28 -14.24 -2.69 4.16
N GLN A 29 -13.09 -3.23 3.75
CA GLN A 29 -11.79 -2.57 3.82
C GLN A 29 -11.42 -1.79 2.53
N ASN A 30 -12.04 -2.13 1.39
CA ASN A 30 -11.63 -1.70 0.05
C ASN A 30 -11.73 -0.19 -0.25
N ASN A 31 -12.50 0.60 0.50
CA ASN A 31 -12.56 2.06 0.30
C ASN A 31 -13.01 2.82 1.56
N VAL A 32 -12.84 4.14 1.54
CA VAL A 32 -13.17 5.05 2.66
C VAL A 32 -14.63 4.93 3.12
N LYS A 33 -15.58 4.78 2.19
CA LYS A 33 -17.00 4.66 2.53
C LYS A 33 -17.27 3.33 3.25
N ASN A 34 -16.64 2.26 2.80
CA ASN A 34 -16.76 0.94 3.39
C ASN A 34 -16.05 0.85 4.75
N LYS A 35 -14.88 1.47 4.93
CA LYS A 35 -14.23 1.57 6.24
C LYS A 35 -15.09 2.29 7.27
N LYS A 36 -15.82 3.34 6.85
CA LYS A 36 -16.79 4.01 7.74
C LYS A 36 -17.95 3.09 8.13
N ARG A 37 -18.44 2.25 7.20
CA ARG A 37 -19.47 1.24 7.48
C ARG A 37 -18.97 0.19 8.46
N LEU A 38 -17.76 -0.30 8.26
CA LEU A 38 -17.08 -1.22 9.18
C LEU A 38 -17.05 -0.66 10.60
N ILE A 39 -16.52 0.56 10.78
CA ILE A 39 -16.46 1.25 12.09
C ILE A 39 -17.85 1.43 12.69
N ASN A 40 -18.82 1.88 11.90
CA ASN A 40 -20.20 2.03 12.37
C ASN A 40 -20.76 0.68 12.82
N SER A 41 -20.61 -0.37 12.03
CA SER A 41 -21.17 -1.69 12.31
C SER A 41 -20.59 -2.30 13.58
N ALA A 42 -19.27 -2.23 13.76
CA ALA A 42 -18.58 -2.66 14.97
C ALA A 42 -19.08 -1.88 16.21
N LYS A 43 -19.18 -0.55 16.10
CA LYS A 43 -19.61 0.32 17.20
C LYS A 43 -21.10 0.20 17.55
N VAL A 44 -21.95 0.08 16.54
CA VAL A 44 -23.41 0.26 16.64
C VAL A 44 -24.13 -1.07 16.73
N ILE A 45 -23.78 -2.03 15.88
CA ILE A 45 -24.37 -3.37 15.87
C ILE A 45 -23.59 -4.28 16.82
N GLY A 46 -22.26 -4.35 16.66
CA GLY A 46 -21.36 -5.16 17.49
C GLY A 46 -21.05 -4.58 18.88
N GLN A 47 -21.85 -3.63 19.38
CA GLN A 47 -21.72 -3.09 20.75
C GLN A 47 -20.33 -2.57 21.15
N GLY A 48 -19.51 -2.11 20.18
CA GLY A 48 -18.18 -1.58 20.48
C GLY A 48 -17.06 -2.61 20.39
N ILE A 49 -17.29 -3.78 19.77
CA ILE A 49 -16.20 -4.66 19.34
C ILE A 49 -15.17 -3.89 18.50
N GLU A 50 -13.95 -4.41 18.50
CA GLU A 50 -12.91 -3.90 17.62
C GLU A 50 -13.27 -4.15 16.16
N SER A 51 -13.20 -3.12 15.34
CA SER A 51 -13.55 -3.21 13.92
C SER A 51 -12.69 -4.20 13.15
N GLY A 52 -11.47 -4.46 13.64
CA GLY A 52 -10.57 -5.48 13.08
C GLY A 52 -11.14 -6.89 13.19
N ASN A 53 -12.04 -7.19 14.12
CA ASN A 53 -12.59 -8.54 14.32
C ASN A 53 -13.87 -8.79 13.51
N VAL A 54 -14.33 -7.82 12.72
CA VAL A 54 -15.53 -7.98 11.89
C VAL A 54 -15.19 -8.75 10.62
N ILE A 55 -15.80 -9.91 10.48
CA ILE A 55 -15.63 -10.82 9.34
C ILE A 55 -16.60 -10.47 8.20
N GLY A 56 -17.75 -9.91 8.54
CA GLY A 56 -18.69 -9.43 7.54
C GLY A 56 -19.93 -8.77 8.11
N LEU A 57 -20.70 -8.18 7.20
CA LEU A 57 -21.86 -7.36 7.50
C LEU A 57 -22.98 -7.69 6.52
N ILE A 58 -24.15 -8.06 7.05
CA ILE A 58 -25.43 -7.97 6.35
C ILE A 58 -25.99 -6.59 6.67
N ASP A 59 -25.98 -5.67 5.72
CA ASP A 59 -26.45 -4.29 5.88
C ASP A 59 -27.87 -4.14 5.32
N ILE A 60 -28.82 -3.96 6.23
CA ILE A 60 -30.22 -3.68 5.91
C ILE A 60 -30.57 -2.19 6.09
N SER A 61 -29.60 -1.35 6.46
CA SER A 61 -29.87 0.07 6.72
C SER A 61 -30.30 0.78 5.44
N LEU A 62 -31.29 1.67 5.56
CA LEU A 62 -31.86 2.41 4.42
C LEU A 62 -30.79 3.17 3.60
N PHE A 63 -29.78 3.70 4.28
CA PHE A 63 -28.68 4.46 3.65
C PHE A 63 -27.42 3.63 3.42
N HIS A 64 -27.46 2.33 3.75
CA HIS A 64 -26.31 1.43 3.72
C HIS A 64 -25.10 2.03 4.45
N ASP A 65 -25.32 2.46 5.70
CA ASP A 65 -24.32 3.07 6.56
C ASP A 65 -23.80 2.12 7.65
N GLY A 66 -24.25 0.85 7.62
CA GLY A 66 -23.79 -0.22 8.50
C GLY A 66 -24.30 -0.12 9.94
N LYS A 67 -25.45 0.53 10.18
CA LYS A 67 -26.02 0.68 11.53
C LYS A 67 -27.13 -0.31 11.87
N GLU A 68 -27.60 -1.08 10.90
CA GLU A 68 -28.70 -2.03 11.02
C GLU A 68 -28.38 -3.30 10.23
N GLY A 69 -28.80 -4.46 10.76
CA GLY A 69 -28.58 -5.77 10.17
C GLY A 69 -27.75 -6.67 11.05
N THR A 70 -26.83 -7.44 10.47
CA THR A 70 -26.06 -8.45 11.20
C THR A 70 -24.56 -8.24 11.03
N VAL A 71 -23.83 -8.16 12.12
CA VAL A 71 -22.37 -8.19 12.16
C VAL A 71 -21.92 -9.56 12.62
N PHE A 72 -20.96 -10.14 11.92
CA PHE A 72 -20.32 -11.39 12.31
C PHE A 72 -18.87 -11.14 12.71
N THR A 73 -18.47 -11.74 13.82
CA THR A 73 -17.08 -12.02 14.18
C THR A 73 -16.84 -13.52 14.03
N GLY A 74 -15.67 -14.00 14.44
CA GLY A 74 -15.41 -15.44 14.47
C GLY A 74 -16.03 -16.16 15.66
N THR A 75 -16.42 -15.43 16.71
CA THR A 75 -16.98 -15.95 17.96
C THR A 75 -18.42 -15.53 18.20
N ASP A 76 -18.91 -14.53 17.49
CA ASP A 76 -20.19 -13.88 17.78
C ASP A 76 -20.92 -13.47 16.51
N ALA A 77 -22.25 -13.43 16.60
CA ALA A 77 -23.09 -12.69 15.67
C ALA A 77 -23.98 -11.69 16.43
N TYR A 78 -24.06 -10.47 15.92
CA TYR A 78 -24.88 -9.41 16.49
C TYR A 78 -25.92 -8.99 15.47
N VAL A 79 -27.20 -9.15 15.80
CA VAL A 79 -28.32 -8.74 14.96
C VAL A 79 -29.00 -7.52 15.56
N ARG A 80 -29.17 -6.46 14.77
CA ARG A 80 -29.77 -5.21 15.22
C ARG A 80 -30.83 -4.70 14.25
N GLU A 81 -32.01 -4.43 14.78
CA GLU A 81 -33.06 -3.61 14.15
C GLU A 81 -32.94 -2.13 14.56
N SER A 82 -33.49 -1.22 13.75
CA SER A 82 -33.65 0.20 14.10
C SER A 82 -34.34 0.34 15.47
N PHE A 83 -33.68 1.01 16.41
CA PHE A 83 -34.21 1.32 17.76
C PHE A 83 -34.61 0.09 18.61
N ALA A 84 -34.21 -1.12 18.23
CA ALA A 84 -34.42 -2.33 19.00
C ALA A 84 -33.19 -2.70 19.85
N GLU A 85 -33.39 -3.63 20.78
CA GLU A 85 -32.29 -4.30 21.44
C GLU A 85 -31.48 -5.14 20.45
N ILE A 86 -30.18 -5.27 20.73
CA ILE A 86 -29.26 -6.05 19.91
C ILE A 86 -29.35 -7.50 20.38
N ILE A 87 -29.59 -8.40 19.42
CA ILE A 87 -29.55 -9.84 19.65
C ILE A 87 -28.11 -10.28 19.51
N HIS A 88 -27.54 -10.81 20.58
CA HIS A 88 -26.20 -11.38 20.60
C HIS A 88 -26.31 -12.91 20.59
N ILE A 89 -25.59 -13.53 19.66
CA ILE A 89 -25.46 -14.97 19.49
C ILE A 89 -24.00 -15.31 19.75
N ASN A 90 -23.72 -16.07 20.81
CA ASN A 90 -22.39 -16.59 21.07
C ASN A 90 -22.18 -17.89 20.29
N LEU A 91 -21.20 -17.91 19.38
CA LEU A 91 -20.92 -19.03 18.48
C LEU A 91 -20.09 -20.15 19.15
N GLU A 92 -19.44 -19.90 20.28
CA GLU A 92 -18.73 -20.94 21.04
C GLU A 92 -19.70 -21.92 21.71
N ASN A 93 -20.86 -21.42 22.14
CA ASN A 93 -21.89 -22.17 22.85
C ASN A 93 -23.16 -22.40 22.01
N PHE A 94 -23.07 -22.13 20.71
CA PHE A 94 -24.18 -22.22 19.77
C PHE A 94 -24.51 -23.68 19.47
N ASP A 95 -25.80 -24.02 19.41
CA ASP A 95 -26.30 -25.36 19.10
C ASP A 95 -27.04 -25.42 17.75
N ASP A 96 -28.05 -24.56 17.57
CA ASP A 96 -28.86 -24.49 16.35
C ASP A 96 -29.50 -23.11 16.15
N ILE A 97 -29.98 -22.87 14.93
CA ILE A 97 -30.71 -21.65 14.56
C ILE A 97 -31.88 -21.97 13.63
N GLY A 98 -32.96 -21.22 13.78
CA GLY A 98 -34.17 -21.32 13.00
C GLY A 98 -34.70 -19.96 12.59
N TYR A 99 -35.26 -19.91 11.40
CA TYR A 99 -36.02 -18.76 10.91
C TYR A 99 -37.40 -19.21 10.45
N ASN A 100 -38.44 -18.45 10.84
CA ASN A 100 -39.80 -18.67 10.38
C ASN A 100 -40.52 -17.34 10.11
N GLN A 101 -41.46 -17.36 9.16
CA GLN A 101 -42.31 -16.23 8.82
C GLN A 101 -43.79 -16.61 8.95
N THR A 102 -44.51 -15.91 9.80
CA THR A 102 -45.95 -16.05 9.96
C THR A 102 -46.66 -14.94 9.18
N VAL A 103 -47.72 -15.29 8.42
CA VAL A 103 -48.56 -14.32 7.69
C VAL A 103 -50.00 -14.43 8.18
N VAL A 104 -50.52 -13.35 8.74
CA VAL A 104 -51.92 -13.26 9.18
C VAL A 104 -52.64 -12.26 8.29
N VAL A 105 -53.69 -12.71 7.60
CA VAL A 105 -54.54 -11.85 6.77
C VAL A 105 -55.70 -11.34 7.62
N ASN A 106 -55.86 -10.03 7.75
CA ASN A 106 -56.99 -9.47 8.48
C ASN A 106 -58.30 -9.55 7.67
N GLU A 107 -59.44 -9.27 8.30
CA GLU A 107 -60.77 -9.28 7.66
C GLU A 107 -60.92 -8.34 6.46
N LYS A 108 -59.97 -7.41 6.27
CA LYS A 108 -59.90 -6.46 5.13
C LYS A 108 -58.93 -6.91 4.04
N GLY A 109 -58.41 -8.14 4.11
CA GLY A 109 -57.45 -8.68 3.14
C GLY A 109 -56.03 -8.14 3.27
N LYS A 110 -55.70 -7.38 4.34
CA LYS A 110 -54.35 -6.86 4.57
C LYS A 110 -53.51 -7.90 5.29
N GLU A 111 -52.37 -8.25 4.70
CA GLU A 111 -51.38 -9.14 5.29
C GLU A 111 -50.62 -8.43 6.41
N LYS A 112 -50.46 -9.12 7.54
CA LYS A 112 -49.53 -8.78 8.62
C LYS A 112 -48.50 -9.90 8.72
N LYS A 113 -47.25 -9.58 8.41
CA LYS A 113 -46.13 -10.52 8.51
C LYS A 113 -45.49 -10.41 9.90
N THR A 114 -45.00 -11.52 10.42
CA THR A 114 -44.22 -11.59 11.65
C THR A 114 -43.06 -12.54 11.42
N TYR A 115 -41.86 -12.06 11.71
CA TYR A 115 -40.60 -12.75 11.46
C TYR A 115 -40.06 -13.26 12.78
N HIS A 116 -39.64 -14.51 12.80
CA HIS A 116 -39.17 -15.22 13.99
C HIS A 116 -37.73 -15.68 13.76
N LEU A 117 -36.87 -15.36 14.73
CA LEU A 117 -35.52 -15.92 14.85
C LEU A 117 -35.46 -16.68 16.16
N SER A 118 -35.03 -17.93 16.12
CA SER A 118 -34.82 -18.77 17.30
C SER A 118 -33.45 -19.40 17.22
N PHE A 119 -32.75 -19.50 18.34
CA PHE A 119 -31.51 -20.24 18.42
C PHE A 119 -31.31 -20.81 19.82
N THR A 120 -30.59 -21.92 19.90
CA THR A 120 -30.21 -22.54 21.16
C THR A 120 -28.76 -22.21 21.47
N GLU A 121 -28.52 -21.72 22.69
CA GLU A 121 -27.19 -21.41 23.22
C GLU A 121 -27.10 -22.01 24.62
N ASP A 122 -26.08 -22.83 24.87
CA ASP A 122 -25.93 -23.60 26.13
C ASP A 122 -27.18 -24.43 26.48
N GLY A 123 -27.86 -25.00 25.46
CA GLY A 123 -29.12 -25.72 25.64
C GLY A 123 -30.34 -24.86 25.99
N ILE A 124 -30.20 -23.52 25.99
CA ILE A 124 -31.30 -22.58 26.26
C ILE A 124 -31.82 -22.01 24.95
N LEU A 125 -33.11 -22.27 24.67
CA LEU A 125 -33.81 -21.69 23.52
C LEU A 125 -34.07 -20.19 23.75
N LYS A 126 -33.56 -19.34 22.85
CA LYS A 126 -33.84 -17.91 22.79
C LYS A 126 -34.69 -17.61 21.55
N GLU A 127 -35.75 -16.81 21.72
CA GLU A 127 -36.70 -16.48 20.64
C GLU A 127 -36.91 -14.98 20.50
N TYR A 128 -36.88 -14.49 19.26
CA TYR A 128 -37.06 -13.09 18.93
C TYR A 128 -38.06 -12.93 17.79
N THR A 129 -38.89 -11.89 17.87
CA THR A 129 -39.90 -11.62 16.84
C THR A 129 -39.86 -10.17 16.39
N SER A 130 -40.05 -9.93 15.09
CA SER A 130 -40.22 -8.57 14.54
C SER A 130 -41.37 -8.51 13.54
N GLY A 131 -42.03 -7.35 13.48
CA GLY A 131 -43.02 -7.03 12.44
C GLY A 131 -42.42 -6.29 11.25
N ASN A 132 -41.11 -6.04 11.25
CA ASN A 132 -40.41 -5.26 10.23
C ASN A 132 -39.80 -6.17 9.16
N ASP A 133 -40.08 -5.87 7.89
CA ASP A 133 -39.60 -6.65 6.74
C ASP A 133 -38.07 -6.65 6.63
N SER A 134 -37.39 -5.53 6.91
CA SER A 134 -35.92 -5.47 6.83
C SER A 134 -35.27 -6.32 7.91
N THR A 135 -35.82 -6.34 9.13
CA THR A 135 -35.40 -7.26 10.20
C THR A 135 -35.63 -8.71 9.80
N GLY A 136 -36.76 -9.01 9.15
CA GLY A 136 -37.03 -10.34 8.63
C GLY A 136 -35.97 -10.83 7.64
N VAL A 137 -35.47 -9.93 6.78
CA VAL A 137 -34.34 -10.23 5.88
C VAL A 137 -33.07 -10.53 6.68
N ALA A 138 -32.73 -9.71 7.68
CA ALA A 138 -31.56 -9.97 8.53
C ALA A 138 -31.69 -11.32 9.26
N TYR A 139 -32.83 -11.62 9.88
CA TYR A 139 -33.05 -12.91 10.56
C TYR A 139 -32.89 -14.09 9.63
N LYS A 140 -33.51 -14.03 8.44
CA LYS A 140 -33.42 -15.08 7.43
C LYS A 140 -31.98 -15.32 6.97
N LEU A 141 -31.23 -14.24 6.72
CA LEU A 141 -29.85 -14.35 6.25
C LEU A 141 -28.90 -14.79 7.35
N THR A 142 -29.07 -14.32 8.58
CA THR A 142 -28.30 -14.81 9.74
C THR A 142 -28.52 -16.30 9.95
N ALA A 143 -29.78 -16.75 9.95
CA ALA A 143 -30.10 -18.17 10.08
C ALA A 143 -29.51 -18.99 8.92
N LYS A 144 -29.49 -18.45 7.71
CA LYS A 144 -28.88 -19.11 6.55
C LYS A 144 -27.35 -19.22 6.68
N VAL A 145 -26.66 -18.18 7.15
CA VAL A 145 -25.20 -18.19 7.36
C VAL A 145 -24.82 -19.21 8.45
N LEU A 146 -25.66 -19.41 9.46
CA LEU A 146 -25.34 -20.24 10.63
C LEU A 146 -26.00 -21.63 10.62
N SER A 147 -26.79 -21.98 9.59
CA SER A 147 -27.65 -23.18 9.63
C SER A 147 -26.89 -24.49 9.82
N ASP A 148 -25.70 -24.60 9.22
CA ASP A 148 -24.89 -25.81 9.24
C ASP A 148 -23.63 -25.64 10.09
N PHE A 149 -23.53 -24.56 10.87
CA PHE A 149 -22.32 -24.12 11.58
C PHE A 149 -21.68 -25.26 12.38
N ASN A 150 -22.43 -25.90 13.28
CA ASN A 150 -21.92 -26.98 14.13
C ASN A 150 -21.58 -28.30 13.42
N SER A 151 -22.07 -28.48 12.19
CA SER A 151 -21.73 -29.66 11.39
C SER A 151 -20.40 -29.50 10.64
N VAL A 152 -19.95 -28.26 10.41
CA VAL A 152 -18.79 -27.92 9.57
C VAL A 152 -17.63 -27.32 10.39
N VAL A 153 -17.95 -26.51 11.38
CA VAL A 153 -16.99 -25.79 12.23
C VAL A 153 -16.47 -26.71 13.32
N LYS A 154 -15.14 -26.75 13.46
CA LYS A 154 -14.44 -27.57 14.46
C LYS A 154 -13.71 -26.74 15.52
N ASP A 155 -13.55 -25.45 15.24
CA ASP A 155 -12.73 -24.51 15.99
C ASP A 155 -13.40 -23.14 15.85
N VAL A 156 -13.90 -22.61 16.97
CA VAL A 156 -14.51 -21.29 17.04
C VAL A 156 -13.43 -20.32 17.50
N LYS A 157 -13.11 -19.34 16.67
CA LYS A 157 -12.11 -18.33 16.98
C LYS A 157 -12.39 -17.07 16.21
N SER A 158 -11.98 -15.94 16.76
CA SER A 158 -11.98 -14.64 16.08
C SER A 158 -10.57 -14.09 16.08
N THR A 159 -10.15 -13.59 14.93
CA THR A 159 -8.85 -12.96 14.72
C THR A 159 -9.02 -11.64 14.00
N GLU A 160 -8.03 -10.77 14.16
CA GLU A 160 -8.03 -9.48 13.46
C GLU A 160 -7.83 -9.67 11.94
N GLN A 161 -8.63 -8.92 11.19
CA GLN A 161 -8.71 -8.92 9.75
C GLN A 161 -7.88 -7.77 9.16
N ASP A 162 -7.10 -8.10 8.13
CA ASP A 162 -6.31 -7.14 7.33
C ASP A 162 -5.38 -6.22 8.13
N ILE A 163 -4.74 -6.75 9.20
CA ILE A 163 -3.64 -6.05 9.86
C ILE A 163 -2.51 -5.81 8.86
N THR A 164 -1.88 -4.63 8.91
CA THR A 164 -0.67 -4.33 8.14
C THR A 164 0.56 -5.04 8.73
N LEU A 165 1.54 -5.38 7.90
CA LEU A 165 2.73 -6.10 8.33
C LEU A 165 3.46 -5.40 9.50
N GLY A 166 3.58 -4.07 9.45
CA GLY A 166 4.20 -3.30 10.54
C GLY A 166 3.44 -3.35 11.87
N ALA A 167 2.11 -3.48 11.84
CA ALA A 167 1.29 -3.57 13.04
C ALA A 167 1.33 -4.96 13.70
N LEU A 168 1.81 -5.99 12.98
CA LEU A 168 2.06 -7.33 13.54
C LEU A 168 3.30 -7.40 14.43
N GLY A 169 4.14 -6.37 14.44
CA GLY A 169 5.37 -6.30 15.22
C GLY A 169 6.61 -6.82 14.49
N GLU A 170 7.78 -6.54 15.06
CA GLU A 170 9.08 -6.77 14.42
C GLU A 170 9.35 -8.25 14.10
N ASP A 171 8.87 -9.19 14.94
CA ASP A 171 9.03 -10.64 14.70
C ASP A 171 8.36 -11.07 13.40
N ALA A 172 7.14 -10.58 13.12
CA ALA A 172 6.42 -10.88 11.90
C ALA A 172 7.08 -10.23 10.68
N VAL A 173 7.56 -8.99 10.83
CA VAL A 173 8.33 -8.29 9.79
C VAL A 173 9.62 -9.06 9.46
N LEU A 174 10.34 -9.55 10.48
CA LEU A 174 11.54 -10.35 10.30
C LEU A 174 11.21 -11.66 9.56
N ALA A 175 10.19 -12.40 10.00
CA ALA A 175 9.78 -13.64 9.34
C ALA A 175 9.41 -13.41 7.86
N TYR A 176 8.70 -12.31 7.56
CA TYR A 176 8.39 -11.91 6.19
C TYR A 176 9.66 -11.65 5.37
N LEU A 177 10.60 -10.88 5.91
CA LEU A 177 11.87 -10.58 5.26
C LEU A 177 12.72 -11.83 5.03
N LYS A 178 12.70 -12.81 5.96
CA LYS A 178 13.36 -14.10 5.79
C LYS A 178 12.82 -14.87 4.59
N VAL A 179 11.49 -14.89 4.39
CA VAL A 179 10.89 -15.53 3.20
C VAL A 179 11.36 -14.84 1.92
N VAL A 180 11.38 -13.50 1.89
CA VAL A 180 11.89 -12.73 0.75
C VAL A 180 13.33 -13.11 0.43
N TYR A 181 14.21 -13.10 1.43
CA TYR A 181 15.61 -13.47 1.24
C TYR A 181 15.76 -14.90 0.72
N ARG A 182 15.01 -15.86 1.28
CA ARG A 182 15.08 -17.27 0.87
C ARG A 182 14.64 -17.47 -0.57
N TYR A 183 13.63 -16.74 -1.02
CA TYR A 183 13.22 -16.74 -2.42
C TYR A 183 14.30 -16.15 -3.33
N LEU A 184 14.88 -14.99 -2.97
CA LEU A 184 15.92 -14.36 -3.79
C LEU A 184 17.21 -15.20 -3.84
N LYS A 185 17.55 -15.94 -2.77
CA LYS A 185 18.73 -16.80 -2.71
C LYS A 185 18.50 -18.18 -3.35
N ALA A 186 17.34 -18.45 -3.95
CA ALA A 186 17.01 -19.80 -4.44
C ALA A 186 18.03 -20.31 -5.49
N ASP A 187 18.63 -19.41 -6.27
CA ASP A 187 19.66 -19.74 -7.27
C ASP A 187 21.08 -19.93 -6.66
N GLY A 188 21.21 -19.81 -5.33
CA GLY A 188 22.42 -19.99 -4.56
C GLY A 188 23.28 -18.74 -4.36
N LYS A 189 22.87 -17.57 -4.89
CA LYS A 189 23.61 -16.31 -4.76
C LYS A 189 22.65 -15.13 -4.55
N ILE A 190 23.22 -14.00 -4.13
CA ILE A 190 22.50 -12.72 -4.05
C ILE A 190 23.36 -11.70 -4.79
N GLU A 191 22.86 -11.21 -5.91
CA GLU A 191 23.51 -10.19 -6.74
C GLU A 191 23.07 -8.78 -6.35
N HIS A 192 23.82 -7.77 -6.80
CA HIS A 192 23.56 -6.36 -6.52
C HIS A 192 22.13 -5.87 -6.84
N HIS A 193 21.44 -6.45 -7.83
CA HIS A 193 20.03 -6.12 -8.09
C HIS A 193 19.10 -6.62 -6.98
N GLU A 194 19.34 -7.82 -6.47
CA GLU A 194 18.58 -8.42 -5.37
C GLU A 194 18.87 -7.73 -4.04
N MET A 195 20.13 -7.33 -3.82
CA MET A 195 20.49 -6.47 -2.68
C MET A 195 19.74 -5.13 -2.72
N LEU A 196 19.64 -4.50 -3.89
CA LEU A 196 18.87 -3.27 -4.05
C LEU A 196 17.38 -3.50 -3.79
N ASN A 197 16.82 -4.62 -4.27
CA ASN A 197 15.43 -5.00 -4.04
C ASN A 197 15.14 -5.20 -2.55
N ILE A 198 16.02 -5.91 -1.82
CA ILE A 198 15.92 -6.05 -0.37
C ILE A 198 15.98 -4.67 0.29
N ALA A 199 16.98 -3.84 -0.03
CA ALA A 199 17.13 -2.52 0.60
C ALA A 199 15.93 -1.58 0.32
N ASN A 200 15.31 -1.68 -0.85
CA ASN A 200 14.06 -0.98 -1.17
C ASN A 200 12.91 -1.44 -0.27
N LEU A 201 12.79 -2.73 -0.02
CA LEU A 201 11.79 -3.29 0.88
C LEU A 201 12.01 -2.84 2.33
N LEU A 202 13.26 -2.85 2.82
CA LEU A 202 13.58 -2.32 4.16
C LEU A 202 13.18 -0.84 4.28
N ALA A 203 13.46 -0.04 3.24
CA ALA A 203 13.06 1.37 3.16
C ALA A 203 11.55 1.60 3.11
N GLN A 204 10.80 0.64 2.59
CA GLN A 204 9.35 0.65 2.52
C GLN A 204 8.71 0.30 3.87
N LEU A 205 9.28 -0.69 4.58
CA LEU A 205 8.76 -1.19 5.85
C LEU A 205 9.11 -0.32 7.06
N GLU A 206 9.99 0.68 6.89
CA GLU A 206 10.45 1.57 7.96
C GLU A 206 10.98 0.82 9.19
N ILE A 207 11.78 -0.23 8.95
CA ILE A 207 12.30 -1.08 10.02
C ILE A 207 13.21 -0.30 10.99
N SER A 208 13.25 -0.73 12.25
CA SER A 208 14.19 -0.20 13.25
C SER A 208 15.62 -0.65 12.99
N ASP A 209 16.61 0.09 13.52
CA ASP A 209 18.02 -0.30 13.46
C ASP A 209 18.29 -1.67 14.10
N SER A 210 17.52 -2.03 15.14
CA SER A 210 17.65 -3.34 15.82
C SER A 210 17.22 -4.47 14.89
N LEU A 211 16.05 -4.35 14.28
CA LEU A 211 15.53 -5.32 13.32
C LEU A 211 16.42 -5.39 12.06
N GLU A 212 16.94 -4.24 11.60
CA GLU A 212 17.84 -4.18 10.46
C GLU A 212 19.14 -4.95 10.72
N LYS A 213 19.72 -4.80 11.92
CA LYS A 213 20.88 -5.57 12.35
C LYS A 213 20.58 -7.07 12.41
N GLU A 214 19.50 -7.48 13.07
CA GLU A 214 19.14 -8.90 13.17
C GLU A 214 18.92 -9.53 11.80
N TYR A 215 18.25 -8.81 10.89
CA TYR A 215 18.04 -9.28 9.54
C TYR A 215 19.34 -9.31 8.72
N ARG A 216 20.27 -8.37 8.92
CA ARG A 216 21.60 -8.40 8.32
C ARG A 216 22.37 -9.64 8.76
N ASP A 217 22.40 -9.93 10.05
CA ASP A 217 23.05 -11.14 10.59
C ASP A 217 22.46 -12.39 9.94
N TYR A 218 21.14 -12.47 9.82
CA TYR A 218 20.46 -13.57 9.10
C TYR A 218 20.87 -13.69 7.63
N ARG A 219 20.93 -12.57 6.88
CA ARG A 219 21.24 -12.55 5.44
C ARG A 219 22.68 -12.96 5.15
N PHE A 220 23.60 -12.72 6.07
CA PHE A 220 25.04 -12.93 5.84
C PHE A 220 25.62 -14.07 6.67
N ASP A 221 24.79 -14.77 7.44
CA ASP A 221 25.10 -16.07 7.99
C ASP A 221 25.14 -17.14 6.88
N ASN A 222 26.34 -17.63 6.59
CA ASN A 222 26.58 -18.62 5.55
C ASN A 222 26.14 -20.03 5.95
N ASP A 223 25.95 -20.29 7.25
CA ASP A 223 25.65 -21.63 7.78
C ASP A 223 24.15 -21.80 8.10
N ASN A 224 23.32 -20.81 7.76
CA ASN A 224 21.91 -20.79 8.13
C ASN A 224 21.07 -21.85 7.38
N PRO A 225 20.63 -22.93 8.05
CA PRO A 225 20.04 -24.11 7.41
C PRO A 225 18.56 -23.98 7.07
N GLU A 226 17.90 -22.87 7.45
CA GLU A 226 16.46 -22.69 7.25
C GLU A 226 16.09 -22.76 5.75
N ASP A 227 15.08 -23.56 5.41
CA ASP A 227 14.54 -23.62 4.05
C ASP A 227 13.34 -22.69 3.86
N ILE A 228 12.90 -22.50 2.61
CA ILE A 228 11.77 -21.64 2.27
C ILE A 228 10.46 -22.08 2.95
N ALA A 229 10.26 -23.39 3.12
CA ALA A 229 9.05 -23.94 3.73
C ALA A 229 9.00 -23.60 5.22
N THR A 230 10.10 -23.78 5.93
CA THR A 230 10.28 -23.43 7.34
C THR A 230 10.09 -21.93 7.56
N ALA A 231 10.69 -21.09 6.69
CA ALA A 231 10.52 -19.64 6.76
C ALA A 231 9.04 -19.23 6.59
N VAL A 232 8.31 -19.88 5.67
CA VAL A 232 6.88 -19.63 5.46
C VAL A 232 6.04 -20.08 6.66
N ASP A 233 6.35 -21.24 7.26
CA ASP A 233 5.63 -21.72 8.43
C ASP A 233 5.86 -20.83 9.66
N ASN A 234 7.08 -20.30 9.83
CA ASN A 234 7.39 -19.29 10.84
C ASN A 234 6.56 -18.01 10.63
N LEU A 235 6.42 -17.54 9.38
CA LEU A 235 5.56 -16.40 9.07
C LEU A 235 4.08 -16.71 9.37
N LYS A 236 3.57 -17.87 8.97
CA LYS A 236 2.16 -18.28 9.23
C LYS A 236 1.82 -18.34 10.72
N ALA A 237 2.79 -18.69 11.56
CA ALA A 237 2.61 -18.75 13.01
C ALA A 237 2.44 -17.36 13.63
N LEU A 238 3.02 -16.32 13.03
CA LEU A 238 2.98 -14.94 13.52
C LEU A 238 1.85 -14.11 12.90
N VAL A 239 1.29 -14.54 11.77
CA VAL A 239 0.19 -13.84 11.08
C VAL A 239 -1.17 -14.41 11.51
N PRO A 240 -2.05 -13.60 12.11
CA PRO A 240 -3.42 -13.99 12.45
C PRO A 240 -4.17 -14.47 11.21
N GLU A 241 -5.00 -15.50 11.37
CA GLU A 241 -5.63 -16.18 10.24
C GLU A 241 -6.47 -15.24 9.36
N GLY A 242 -7.19 -14.30 9.98
CA GLY A 242 -7.94 -13.24 9.33
C GLY A 242 -7.10 -12.30 8.45
N SER A 243 -5.80 -12.18 8.73
CA SER A 243 -4.87 -11.31 8.01
C SER A 243 -3.94 -12.06 7.04
N ARG A 244 -3.93 -13.40 7.07
CA ARG A 244 -3.03 -14.24 6.26
C ARG A 244 -3.12 -13.95 4.77
N GLN A 245 -4.33 -13.94 4.20
CA GLN A 245 -4.52 -13.67 2.78
C GLN A 245 -3.90 -12.33 2.36
N THR A 246 -4.15 -11.27 3.13
CA THR A 246 -3.63 -9.93 2.83
C THR A 246 -2.11 -9.86 2.95
N ILE A 247 -1.51 -10.43 4.00
CA ILE A 247 -0.05 -10.45 4.16
C ILE A 247 0.63 -11.32 3.09
N PHE A 248 0.09 -12.50 2.79
CA PHE A 248 0.67 -13.44 1.84
C PHE A 248 0.57 -12.95 0.41
N GLN A 249 -0.56 -12.37 0.03
CA GLN A 249 -0.69 -11.72 -1.26
C GLN A 249 0.20 -10.49 -1.38
N SER A 250 0.41 -9.74 -0.28
CA SER A 250 1.36 -8.62 -0.25
C SER A 250 2.79 -9.09 -0.46
N LEU A 251 3.17 -10.22 0.14
CA LEU A 251 4.47 -10.87 -0.11
C LEU A 251 4.67 -11.20 -1.59
N ILE A 252 3.69 -11.84 -2.22
CA ILE A 252 3.75 -12.13 -3.66
C ILE A 252 3.82 -10.84 -4.50
N ASN A 253 3.03 -9.81 -4.14
CA ASN A 253 3.09 -8.51 -4.80
C ASN A 253 4.49 -7.87 -4.72
N ASP A 254 5.12 -7.89 -3.55
CA ASP A 254 6.42 -7.28 -3.34
C ASP A 254 7.50 -8.06 -4.10
N LEU A 255 7.45 -9.41 -4.12
CA LEU A 255 8.35 -10.25 -4.92
C LEU A 255 8.18 -10.05 -6.43
N LEU A 256 6.95 -9.88 -6.92
CA LEU A 256 6.69 -9.52 -8.31
C LEU A 256 7.22 -8.12 -8.61
N GLY A 257 7.09 -7.17 -7.68
CA GLY A 257 7.64 -5.82 -7.79
C GLY A 257 9.16 -5.76 -7.86
N MET A 258 9.86 -6.83 -7.48
CA MET A 258 11.31 -6.97 -7.62
C MET A 258 11.75 -7.39 -9.04
N LYS A 259 10.81 -7.83 -9.89
CA LYS A 259 11.07 -8.23 -11.28
C LYS A 259 11.08 -7.02 -12.21
N ASN A 260 11.90 -7.08 -13.26
CA ASN A 260 11.85 -6.14 -14.36
C ASN A 260 10.66 -6.46 -15.30
N ASP A 261 10.45 -5.65 -16.35
CA ASP A 261 9.33 -5.84 -17.28
C ASP A 261 9.33 -7.25 -17.92
N GLU A 262 10.49 -7.75 -18.37
CA GLU A 262 10.60 -9.10 -18.95
C GLU A 262 10.29 -10.19 -17.94
N GLY A 263 10.75 -10.03 -16.69
CA GLY A 263 10.45 -10.95 -15.60
C GLY A 263 8.98 -10.92 -15.19
N LEU A 264 8.31 -9.77 -15.29
CA LEU A 264 6.87 -9.64 -15.10
C LEU A 264 6.07 -10.25 -16.25
N GLU A 265 6.56 -10.21 -17.49
CA GLU A 265 5.91 -10.86 -18.63
C GLU A 265 6.02 -12.39 -18.54
N ASN A 266 7.15 -12.89 -18.03
CA ASN A 266 7.45 -14.33 -17.94
C ASN A 266 7.35 -14.90 -16.53
N TRP A 267 6.65 -14.20 -15.63
CA TRP A 267 6.59 -14.54 -14.20
C TRP A 267 6.08 -15.97 -13.93
N GLU A 268 5.22 -16.48 -14.81
CA GLU A 268 4.65 -17.83 -14.71
C GLU A 268 5.68 -18.94 -14.89
N ASN A 269 6.82 -18.64 -15.52
CA ASN A 269 7.91 -19.59 -15.72
C ASN A 269 8.82 -19.71 -14.48
N ASP A 270 8.59 -18.86 -13.47
CA ASP A 270 9.36 -18.89 -12.23
C ASP A 270 8.86 -20.02 -11.31
N THR A 271 9.65 -21.08 -11.23
CA THR A 271 9.33 -22.28 -10.45
C THR A 271 9.38 -22.02 -8.95
N ASP A 272 10.29 -21.17 -8.49
CA ASP A 272 10.47 -20.86 -7.07
C ASP A 272 9.31 -19.99 -6.56
N LEU A 273 8.88 -19.02 -7.38
CA LEU A 273 7.69 -18.22 -7.11
C LEU A 273 6.43 -19.11 -7.09
N SER A 274 6.31 -20.03 -8.04
CA SER A 274 5.18 -20.97 -8.10
C SER A 274 5.14 -21.89 -6.86
N GLN A 275 6.29 -22.37 -6.40
CA GLN A 275 6.39 -23.14 -5.15
C GLN A 275 5.97 -22.29 -3.95
N LEU A 276 6.45 -21.05 -3.86
CA LEU A 276 6.11 -20.15 -2.77
C LEU A 276 4.62 -19.79 -2.75
N MET A 277 4.01 -19.55 -3.91
CA MET A 277 2.57 -19.31 -4.04
C MET A 277 1.73 -20.48 -3.52
N ASN A 278 2.16 -21.72 -3.79
CA ASN A 278 1.50 -22.91 -3.24
C ASN A 278 1.63 -23.01 -1.71
N LEU A 279 2.77 -22.61 -1.15
CA LEU A 279 2.98 -22.57 0.30
C LEU A 279 2.15 -21.47 0.97
N LEU A 280 1.86 -20.38 0.26
CA LEU A 280 1.14 -19.18 0.72
C LEU A 280 -0.36 -19.13 0.30
N PRO A 281 -0.93 -20.27 -0.08
CA PRO A 281 -2.13 -20.39 -0.94
C PRO A 281 -2.55 -19.16 -1.78
N VAL A 282 -1.65 -18.61 -2.60
CA VAL A 282 -1.96 -17.52 -3.55
C VAL A 282 -2.18 -18.11 -4.94
N THR A 283 -3.33 -17.84 -5.55
CA THR A 283 -3.65 -18.39 -6.88
C THR A 283 -2.98 -17.62 -8.01
N LYS A 284 -2.94 -18.22 -9.21
CA LYS A 284 -2.41 -17.58 -10.42
C LYS A 284 -3.17 -16.31 -10.78
N GLU A 285 -4.50 -16.34 -10.67
CA GLU A 285 -5.39 -15.22 -10.95
C GLU A 285 -5.15 -14.05 -9.98
N GLN A 286 -4.90 -14.36 -8.70
CA GLN A 286 -4.52 -13.37 -7.70
C GLN A 286 -3.14 -12.77 -8.01
N ALA A 287 -2.16 -13.58 -8.39
CA ALA A 287 -0.85 -13.10 -8.81
C ALA A 287 -0.91 -12.24 -10.08
N GLU A 288 -1.77 -12.59 -11.06
CA GLU A 288 -1.96 -11.80 -12.28
C GLU A 288 -2.46 -10.37 -11.98
N PHE A 289 -3.34 -10.22 -10.98
CA PHE A 289 -3.74 -8.91 -10.50
C PHE A 289 -2.52 -8.07 -10.05
N PHE A 290 -1.60 -8.67 -9.28
CA PHE A 290 -0.38 -7.98 -8.83
C PHE A 290 0.60 -7.69 -9.98
N VAL A 291 0.75 -8.60 -10.95
CA VAL A 291 1.54 -8.35 -12.16
C VAL A 291 1.02 -7.12 -12.90
N ARG A 292 -0.29 -7.06 -13.14
CA ARG A 292 -0.92 -5.91 -13.82
C ARG A 292 -0.76 -4.61 -13.01
N ASN A 293 -0.80 -4.69 -11.68
CA ASN A 293 -0.50 -3.55 -10.82
C ASN A 293 0.95 -3.05 -10.99
N GLN A 294 1.93 -3.96 -10.99
CA GLN A 294 3.34 -3.59 -11.17
C GLN A 294 3.61 -3.02 -12.58
N GLN A 295 3.00 -3.61 -13.62
CA GLN A 295 3.07 -3.07 -14.97
C GLN A 295 2.46 -1.67 -15.07
N LEU A 296 1.32 -1.42 -14.41
CA LEU A 296 0.71 -0.10 -14.34
C LEU A 296 1.63 0.93 -13.66
N ASN A 297 2.30 0.55 -12.57
CA ASN A 297 3.29 1.40 -11.90
C ASN A 297 4.47 1.73 -12.83
N ASN A 298 5.01 0.72 -13.51
CA ASN A 298 6.11 0.90 -14.48
C ASN A 298 5.70 1.83 -15.63
N ARG A 299 4.48 1.67 -16.16
CA ARG A 299 3.94 2.55 -17.20
C ARG A 299 3.72 3.97 -16.72
N GLN A 300 3.25 4.20 -15.49
CA GLN A 300 3.12 5.55 -14.92
C GLN A 300 4.47 6.27 -14.86
N ILE A 301 5.53 5.57 -14.48
CA ILE A 301 6.89 6.12 -14.43
C ILE A 301 7.37 6.47 -15.85
N LYS A 302 7.24 5.53 -16.81
CA LYS A 302 7.79 5.62 -18.17
C LYS A 302 6.97 6.46 -19.16
N GLU A 303 5.66 6.30 -19.19
CA GLU A 303 4.77 6.81 -20.25
C GLU A 303 4.11 8.17 -19.93
N ARG A 304 4.41 8.78 -18.76
CA ARG A 304 3.81 10.06 -18.34
C ARG A 304 2.28 10.07 -18.42
N LEU A 305 1.64 9.01 -17.91
CA LEU A 305 0.18 8.88 -17.92
C LEU A 305 -0.50 9.99 -17.13
N GLU A 306 -1.58 10.54 -17.67
CA GLU A 306 -2.43 11.53 -16.99
C GLU A 306 -3.30 10.87 -15.91
N ASP A 307 -3.65 11.62 -14.87
CA ASP A 307 -4.45 11.11 -13.73
C ASP A 307 -5.78 10.49 -14.18
N GLY A 308 -6.40 11.01 -15.25
CA GLY A 308 -7.62 10.43 -15.82
C GLY A 308 -7.41 9.02 -16.40
N GLN A 309 -6.30 8.82 -17.12
CA GLN A 309 -5.93 7.52 -17.70
C GLN A 309 -5.59 6.52 -16.60
N VAL A 310 -4.86 6.98 -15.58
CA VAL A 310 -4.51 6.16 -14.41
C VAL A 310 -5.77 5.69 -13.67
N LYS A 311 -6.74 6.58 -13.44
CA LYS A 311 -8.02 6.23 -12.77
C LYS A 311 -8.83 5.20 -13.56
N GLU A 312 -8.81 5.25 -14.89
CA GLU A 312 -9.50 4.28 -15.72
C GLU A 312 -8.86 2.89 -15.62
N LEU A 313 -7.52 2.83 -15.71
CA LEU A 313 -6.77 1.58 -15.55
C LEU A 313 -6.94 0.97 -14.16
N VAL A 314 -6.97 1.79 -13.10
CA VAL A 314 -7.28 1.33 -11.73
C VAL A 314 -8.67 0.71 -11.65
N LYS A 315 -9.70 1.31 -12.26
CA LYS A 315 -11.05 0.73 -12.22
C LYS A 315 -11.10 -0.65 -12.88
N GLN A 316 -10.42 -0.81 -14.01
CA GLN A 316 -10.31 -2.10 -14.69
C GLN A 316 -9.57 -3.11 -13.81
N LEU A 317 -8.46 -2.70 -13.21
CA LEU A 317 -7.66 -3.53 -12.32
C LEU A 317 -8.42 -3.96 -11.05
N VAL A 318 -9.17 -3.04 -10.43
CA VAL A 318 -10.07 -3.35 -9.31
C VAL A 318 -11.09 -4.42 -9.73
N GLY A 319 -11.71 -4.27 -10.91
CA GLY A 319 -12.65 -5.27 -11.44
C GLY A 319 -12.04 -6.67 -11.53
N ILE A 320 -10.82 -6.77 -12.07
CA ILE A 320 -10.05 -8.01 -12.14
C ILE A 320 -9.75 -8.56 -10.75
N GLY A 321 -9.29 -7.69 -9.82
CA GLY A 321 -8.97 -8.07 -8.46
C GLY A 321 -10.18 -8.65 -7.70
N THR A 322 -11.34 -7.99 -7.77
CA THR A 322 -12.58 -8.53 -7.19
C THR A 322 -12.98 -9.87 -7.79
N GLY A 323 -12.87 -10.04 -9.12
CA GLY A 323 -13.22 -11.29 -9.78
C GLY A 323 -12.27 -12.46 -9.45
N ALA A 324 -11.01 -12.15 -9.13
CA ALA A 324 -9.98 -13.13 -8.78
C ALA A 324 -9.83 -13.37 -7.26
N GLY A 325 -10.58 -12.65 -6.41
CA GLY A 325 -10.40 -12.69 -4.96
C GLY A 325 -9.07 -12.09 -4.48
N ALA A 326 -8.48 -11.17 -5.25
CA ALA A 326 -7.26 -10.46 -4.85
C ALA A 326 -7.60 -9.32 -3.86
N SER A 327 -6.83 -9.23 -2.79
CA SER A 327 -6.96 -8.22 -1.75
C SER A 327 -6.38 -6.90 -2.22
N LEU A 328 -7.22 -5.86 -2.32
CA LEU A 328 -6.73 -4.50 -2.54
C LEU A 328 -5.90 -4.02 -1.33
N ALA A 329 -6.18 -4.53 -0.13
CA ALA A 329 -5.41 -4.23 1.07
C ALA A 329 -3.98 -4.78 0.98
N ALA A 330 -3.75 -5.88 0.24
CA ALA A 330 -2.40 -6.41 0.02
C ALA A 330 -1.45 -5.43 -0.68
N LEU A 331 -1.98 -4.49 -1.49
CA LEU A 331 -1.18 -3.42 -2.11
C LEU A 331 -0.66 -2.38 -1.10
N ALA A 332 -1.19 -2.38 0.12
CA ALA A 332 -0.86 -1.45 1.18
C ALA A 332 -0.42 -2.12 2.48
N ALA A 333 -0.44 -3.46 2.55
CA ALA A 333 -0.18 -4.19 3.78
C ALA A 333 1.26 -3.98 4.29
N THR A 334 2.22 -3.75 3.39
CA THR A 334 3.59 -3.35 3.73
C THR A 334 3.77 -1.83 3.88
N GLY A 335 2.68 -1.07 4.11
CA GLY A 335 2.72 0.36 4.43
C GLY A 335 2.85 1.31 3.23
N ALA A 336 2.84 0.79 2.00
CA ALA A 336 3.14 1.58 0.81
C ALA A 336 2.22 1.31 -0.38
N ALA A 337 0.93 1.62 -0.23
CA ALA A 337 0.20 1.99 -1.43
C ALA A 337 0.82 3.30 -1.97
N VAL A 338 1.25 3.27 -3.22
CA VAL A 338 1.87 4.42 -3.88
C VAL A 338 1.21 4.64 -5.23
N GLY A 339 1.13 5.91 -5.64
CA GLY A 339 0.49 6.29 -6.88
C GLY A 339 -1.01 6.00 -6.88
N ALA A 340 -1.45 5.24 -7.88
CA ALA A 340 -2.85 5.14 -8.24
C ALA A 340 -3.75 4.60 -7.14
N PHE A 341 -3.27 3.69 -6.28
CA PHE A 341 -4.04 3.17 -5.14
C PHE A 341 -3.84 3.98 -3.86
N GLY A 342 -2.74 4.73 -3.73
CA GLY A 342 -2.52 5.64 -2.61
C GLY A 342 -3.50 6.81 -2.59
N THR A 343 -3.81 7.36 -3.77
CA THR A 343 -4.83 8.40 -3.93
C THR A 343 -6.28 7.94 -3.68
N TYR A 344 -6.52 6.62 -3.64
CA TYR A 344 -7.82 6.03 -3.27
C TYR A 344 -7.95 5.74 -1.76
N GLY A 345 -6.97 6.21 -0.96
CA GLY A 345 -7.00 6.06 0.50
C GLY A 345 -6.67 4.65 0.98
N LEU A 346 -6.01 3.84 0.13
CA LEU A 346 -5.52 2.52 0.51
C LEU A 346 -4.15 2.58 1.20
N GLY A 347 -3.47 3.72 1.14
CA GLY A 347 -2.28 4.02 1.93
C GLY A 347 -1.49 5.10 1.20
N THR A 348 -1.17 6.20 1.84
CA THR A 348 -0.07 7.06 1.38
C THR A 348 1.18 6.55 2.09
N LEU A 349 2.35 6.63 1.45
CA LEU A 349 3.61 6.53 2.17
C LEU A 349 3.62 7.59 3.28
N ALA A 350 3.22 7.18 4.48
CA ALA A 350 3.50 7.89 5.71
C ALA A 350 4.95 7.56 6.02
N ILE A 351 5.86 8.00 5.15
CA ILE A 351 7.27 8.04 5.49
C ILE A 351 7.32 8.98 6.68
N ALA A 352 7.38 8.38 7.86
CA ALA A 352 7.35 9.11 9.10
C ALA A 352 8.54 10.07 9.04
N THR A 353 8.27 11.36 8.91
CA THR A 353 9.24 12.42 9.21
C THR A 353 9.49 12.48 10.73
N MET A 354 9.36 11.36 11.44
CA MET A 354 9.47 11.23 12.88
C MET A 354 10.94 11.39 13.24
N SER A 355 11.30 12.55 13.78
CA SER A 355 11.24 12.85 15.22
C SER A 355 12.20 11.99 16.03
N THR A 356 13.50 12.19 15.84
CA THR A 356 14.49 12.60 16.87
C THR A 356 15.89 12.48 16.26
N GLY A 357 16.43 13.59 15.74
CA GLY A 357 17.77 13.64 15.12
C GLY A 357 17.68 13.82 13.61
N GLY A 358 17.96 15.04 13.13
CA GLY A 358 17.79 15.42 11.74
C GLY A 358 18.58 14.55 10.76
N LEU A 359 17.97 14.24 9.62
CA LEU A 359 18.66 13.87 8.39
C LEU A 359 19.48 15.07 7.89
N ALA A 360 20.59 15.35 8.57
CA ALA A 360 21.69 16.08 7.96
C ALA A 360 22.29 15.15 6.89
N LEU A 361 21.84 15.30 5.65
CA LEU A 361 22.39 14.65 4.45
C LEU A 361 23.80 15.21 4.11
N ALA A 362 24.70 15.26 5.09
CA ALA A 362 26.05 15.77 4.96
C ALA A 362 27.08 14.71 5.37
N ALA A 363 27.82 14.23 4.35
CA ALA A 363 29.02 13.37 4.43
C ALA A 363 28.75 11.96 4.99
N VAL A 364 29.27 10.87 4.43
CA VAL A 364 30.69 10.52 4.26
C VAL A 364 30.83 9.45 3.15
N GLY A 365 31.93 9.46 2.40
CA GLY A 365 32.46 8.26 1.70
C GLY A 365 32.21 8.14 0.19
N ILE A 366 33.23 8.51 -0.60
CA ILE A 366 33.38 8.31 -2.06
C ILE A 366 32.43 9.13 -2.96
N GLY A 367 32.78 10.41 -3.13
CA GLY A 367 32.93 10.99 -4.48
C GLY A 367 31.69 11.21 -5.34
N ALA A 368 30.61 11.79 -4.83
CA ALA A 368 29.77 12.69 -5.66
C ALA A 368 28.88 13.57 -4.78
N ALA A 369 28.99 14.88 -5.03
CA ALA A 369 28.31 15.97 -4.35
C ALA A 369 26.80 15.74 -4.13
N SER A 370 26.40 15.89 -2.87
CA SER A 370 25.13 16.47 -2.41
C SER A 370 23.85 16.05 -3.14
N ILE A 371 23.28 14.90 -2.75
CA ILE A 371 21.82 14.77 -2.76
C ILE A 371 21.32 15.63 -1.59
N VAL A 372 21.11 16.91 -1.88
CA VAL A 372 20.61 17.93 -0.96
C VAL A 372 19.28 17.47 -0.33
N GLY A 373 19.23 17.55 1.01
CA GLY A 373 18.07 17.75 1.89
C GLY A 373 16.69 17.63 1.25
N TYR A 374 15.97 16.56 1.59
CA TYR A 374 14.57 16.33 1.26
C TYR A 374 13.65 17.53 1.58
N GLU A 375 13.98 18.33 2.59
CA GLU A 375 13.26 19.57 2.95
C GLU A 375 13.27 20.64 1.85
N GLY A 376 14.35 20.71 1.06
CA GLY A 376 14.40 21.61 -0.10
C GLY A 376 13.49 21.17 -1.24
N PHE A 377 13.22 19.87 -1.36
CA PHE A 377 12.43 19.32 -2.47
C PHE A 377 10.92 19.46 -2.24
N GLN A 378 10.44 19.28 -1.00
CA GLN A 378 9.02 19.46 -0.67
C GLN A 378 8.57 20.94 -0.72
N TYR A 379 9.44 21.89 -0.33
CA TYR A 379 9.08 23.31 -0.30
C TYR A 379 9.00 23.97 -1.69
N LEU A 380 9.57 23.33 -2.73
CA LEU A 380 9.67 23.89 -4.09
C LEU A 380 8.55 23.46 -5.04
N MET A 381 7.82 22.39 -4.74
CA MET A 381 6.77 21.80 -5.60
C MET A 381 5.40 22.48 -5.49
N SER A 382 5.32 23.66 -4.89
CA SER A 382 4.05 24.35 -4.66
C SER A 382 3.83 25.53 -5.60
N ALA A 383 3.77 25.31 -6.92
CA ALA A 383 3.11 26.22 -7.86
C ALA A 383 2.97 25.67 -9.31
N ASN A 384 1.79 25.12 -9.62
CA ASN A 384 1.20 24.84 -10.95
C ASN A 384 1.56 23.51 -11.65
N GLY A 385 0.54 22.88 -12.26
CA GLY A 385 0.58 21.56 -12.90
C GLY A 385 -0.09 20.43 -12.09
N LYS A 386 -0.43 20.69 -10.83
CA LYS A 386 -0.83 19.69 -9.82
C LYS A 386 -2.00 18.78 -10.22
N GLU A 387 -2.98 19.19 -11.03
CA GLU A 387 -4.18 18.34 -11.25
C GLU A 387 -4.04 17.29 -12.36
N LYS A 388 -3.05 17.41 -13.27
CA LYS A 388 -2.98 16.55 -14.46
C LYS A 388 -2.16 15.28 -14.23
N TYR A 389 -1.13 15.35 -13.39
CA TYR A 389 -0.15 14.29 -13.14
C TYR A 389 0.13 14.11 -11.64
N ALA A 390 -0.81 14.45 -10.74
CA ALA A 390 -0.58 14.35 -9.30
C ALA A 390 -0.17 12.92 -8.90
N ILE A 391 -0.88 11.93 -9.43
CA ILE A 391 -0.71 10.53 -9.06
C ILE A 391 0.70 10.06 -9.44
N ARG A 392 1.15 10.43 -10.64
CA ARG A 392 2.50 10.12 -11.12
C ARG A 392 3.58 10.83 -10.31
N ASN A 393 3.39 12.12 -10.02
CA ASN A 393 4.39 12.90 -9.28
C ASN A 393 4.56 12.38 -7.85
N GLU A 394 3.46 11.99 -7.20
CA GLU A 394 3.49 11.29 -5.92
C GLU A 394 4.27 9.97 -6.03
N LEU A 395 3.97 9.14 -7.04
CA LEU A 395 4.68 7.88 -7.29
C LEU A 395 6.19 8.09 -7.48
N LEU A 396 6.59 9.08 -8.30
CA LEU A 396 8.01 9.39 -8.53
C LEU A 396 8.71 9.87 -7.26
N GLN A 397 8.09 10.80 -6.52
CA GLN A 397 8.65 11.30 -5.26
C GLN A 397 8.88 10.14 -4.28
N ASN A 398 7.89 9.26 -4.16
CA ASN A 398 7.94 8.10 -3.29
C ASN A 398 9.07 7.13 -3.66
N HIS A 399 9.25 6.84 -4.96
CA HIS A 399 10.38 6.03 -5.42
C HIS A 399 11.73 6.70 -5.15
N VAL A 400 11.84 8.02 -5.31
CA VAL A 400 13.07 8.78 -4.99
C VAL A 400 13.43 8.65 -3.52
N VAL A 401 12.45 8.82 -2.61
CA VAL A 401 12.69 8.68 -1.16
C VAL A 401 13.09 7.25 -0.81
N ARG A 402 12.37 6.26 -1.34
CA ARG A 402 12.66 4.85 -1.11
C ARG A 402 14.07 4.47 -1.55
N LEU A 403 14.48 4.85 -2.77
CA LEU A 403 15.83 4.59 -3.27
C LEU A 403 16.91 5.32 -2.47
N THR A 404 16.62 6.53 -1.97
CA THR A 404 17.54 7.28 -1.10
C THR A 404 17.75 6.58 0.24
N ARG A 405 16.69 6.05 0.86
CA ARG A 405 16.77 5.25 2.09
C ARG A 405 17.42 3.88 1.85
N ALA A 406 17.10 3.21 0.75
CA ALA A 406 17.76 1.97 0.35
C ALA A 406 19.28 2.18 0.23
N GLN A 407 19.71 3.32 -0.34
CA GLN A 407 21.13 3.68 -0.37
C GLN A 407 21.74 3.82 1.03
N GLN A 408 21.00 4.30 2.03
CA GLN A 408 21.48 4.40 3.42
C GLN A 408 21.69 3.02 4.05
N PHE A 409 20.74 2.10 3.91
CA PHE A 409 20.89 0.72 4.37
C PHE A 409 22.10 0.03 3.72
N LEU A 410 22.25 0.18 2.40
CA LEU A 410 23.39 -0.39 1.67
C LEU A 410 24.72 0.21 2.14
N MET A 411 24.77 1.50 2.51
CA MET A 411 25.98 2.12 3.07
C MET A 411 26.27 1.63 4.48
N ALA A 412 25.24 1.39 5.29
CA ALA A 412 25.40 0.77 6.60
C ALA A 412 25.96 -0.66 6.48
N ASP A 413 25.45 -1.46 5.54
CA ASP A 413 25.97 -2.80 5.21
C ASP A 413 27.45 -2.73 4.78
N ILE A 414 27.81 -1.79 3.89
CA ILE A 414 29.21 -1.59 3.44
C ILE A 414 30.13 -1.27 4.62
N ASN A 415 29.71 -0.38 5.52
CA ASN A 415 30.51 0.00 6.68
C ASN A 415 30.76 -1.19 7.60
N GLU A 416 29.71 -1.95 7.92
CA GLU A 416 29.82 -3.16 8.75
C GLU A 416 30.78 -4.19 8.14
N PHE A 417 30.61 -4.52 6.86
CA PHE A 417 31.50 -5.47 6.20
C PHE A 417 32.94 -4.97 6.12
N THR A 418 33.13 -3.66 6.01
CA THR A 418 34.47 -3.05 6.02
C THR A 418 35.10 -3.18 7.40
N GLU A 419 34.34 -2.98 8.48
CA GLU A 419 34.80 -3.18 9.86
C GLU A 419 35.16 -4.65 10.14
N GLU A 420 34.28 -5.58 9.78
CA GLU A 420 34.54 -7.03 9.91
C GLU A 420 35.76 -7.46 9.09
N MET A 421 35.88 -6.97 7.85
CA MET A 421 37.05 -7.25 7.01
C MET A 421 38.33 -6.71 7.63
N ASN A 422 38.31 -5.49 8.18
CA ASN A 422 39.46 -4.92 8.88
C ASN A 422 39.83 -5.72 10.13
N ALA A 423 38.85 -6.25 10.86
CA ALA A 423 39.08 -7.12 12.01
C ALA A 423 39.76 -8.43 11.61
N LEU A 424 39.30 -9.08 10.53
CA LEU A 424 39.92 -10.29 9.99
C LEU A 424 41.36 -10.03 9.51
N LEU A 425 41.63 -8.86 8.93
CA LEU A 425 42.97 -8.47 8.45
C LEU A 425 43.92 -8.04 9.57
N ALA A 426 43.42 -7.73 10.76
CA ALA A 426 44.24 -7.31 11.90
C ALA A 426 45.03 -8.49 12.51
N ASP A 427 44.50 -9.71 12.41
CA ASP A 427 45.15 -10.94 12.88
C ASP A 427 46.09 -11.51 11.80
N LYS A 428 47.29 -10.93 11.73
CA LYS A 428 48.28 -11.21 10.67
C LYS A 428 48.75 -12.67 10.63
N ASP A 429 48.69 -13.37 11.75
CA ASP A 429 49.17 -14.75 11.86
C ASP A 429 48.10 -15.77 11.37
N ASP A 430 46.83 -15.35 11.26
CA ASP A 430 45.70 -16.22 10.87
C ASP A 430 45.08 -15.87 9.50
N ILE A 431 45.63 -14.90 8.76
CA ILE A 431 45.14 -14.49 7.42
C ILE A 431 44.99 -15.68 6.47
N ALA A 432 45.92 -16.63 6.51
CA ALA A 432 45.87 -17.82 5.66
C ALA A 432 44.65 -18.71 5.96
N THR A 433 44.25 -18.80 7.24
CA THR A 433 43.07 -19.57 7.69
C THR A 433 41.77 -18.79 7.47
N GLN A 434 41.83 -17.44 7.49
CA GLN A 434 40.67 -16.56 7.31
C GLN A 434 40.44 -16.12 5.86
N TYR A 435 41.28 -16.55 4.92
CA TYR A 435 41.26 -16.11 3.52
C TYR A 435 39.87 -16.19 2.87
N ASP A 436 39.15 -17.29 3.08
CA ASP A 436 37.81 -17.49 2.50
C ASP A 436 36.78 -16.52 3.10
N LYS A 437 36.88 -16.21 4.41
CA LYS A 437 36.03 -15.22 5.06
C LYS A 437 36.32 -13.81 4.55
N ILE A 438 37.60 -13.46 4.40
CA ILE A 438 38.02 -12.17 3.83
C ILE A 438 37.51 -12.02 2.39
N LYS A 439 37.66 -13.07 1.57
CA LYS A 439 37.16 -13.09 0.19
C LYS A 439 35.64 -12.94 0.14
N ALA A 440 34.90 -13.61 1.01
CA ALA A 440 33.46 -13.48 1.11
C ALA A 440 33.04 -12.04 1.46
N LYS A 441 33.69 -11.40 2.44
CA LYS A 441 33.43 -10.00 2.81
C LYS A 441 33.74 -9.03 1.67
N LEU A 442 34.82 -9.24 0.90
CA LEU A 442 35.12 -8.43 -0.30
C LEU A 442 34.04 -8.55 -1.38
N ILE A 443 33.51 -9.75 -1.62
CA ILE A 443 32.41 -9.96 -2.56
C ILE A 443 31.15 -9.21 -2.08
N GLN A 444 30.81 -9.33 -0.78
CA GLN A 444 29.70 -8.61 -0.16
C GLN A 444 29.85 -7.09 -0.35
N ILE A 445 31.00 -6.50 0.01
CA ILE A 445 31.28 -5.07 -0.21
C ILE A 445 31.12 -4.68 -1.67
N SER A 446 31.60 -5.51 -2.61
CA SER A 446 31.53 -5.22 -4.05
C SER A 446 30.09 -5.17 -4.57
N GLU A 447 29.30 -6.21 -4.29
CA GLU A 447 27.90 -6.29 -4.71
C GLU A 447 27.04 -5.21 -4.04
N THR A 448 27.22 -4.98 -2.73
CA THR A 448 26.50 -3.92 -2.01
C THR A 448 26.87 -2.52 -2.54
N THR A 449 28.13 -2.29 -2.92
CA THR A 449 28.56 -1.04 -3.58
C THR A 449 27.89 -0.84 -4.94
N LYS A 450 27.79 -1.89 -5.77
CA LYS A 450 27.07 -1.83 -7.05
C LYS A 450 25.60 -1.53 -6.83
N ALA A 451 24.96 -2.18 -5.86
CA ALA A 451 23.57 -1.91 -5.47
C ALA A 451 23.38 -0.45 -5.06
N GLY A 452 24.28 0.10 -4.23
CA GLY A 452 24.24 1.49 -3.79
C GLY A 452 24.40 2.49 -4.95
N LYS A 453 25.22 2.17 -5.95
CA LYS A 453 25.34 2.97 -7.18
C LYS A 453 24.04 2.96 -7.99
N LEU A 454 23.41 1.78 -8.16
CA LEU A 454 22.12 1.68 -8.86
C LEU A 454 21.02 2.45 -8.13
N ALA A 455 20.95 2.36 -6.80
CA ALA A 455 20.02 3.15 -5.98
C ALA A 455 20.15 4.65 -6.26
N LYS A 456 21.40 5.14 -6.23
CA LYS A 456 21.73 6.55 -6.48
C LYS A 456 21.37 7.02 -7.88
N ILE A 457 21.70 6.21 -8.90
CA ILE A 457 21.38 6.53 -10.31
C ILE A 457 19.87 6.58 -10.48
N GLY A 458 19.15 5.55 -10.03
CA GLY A 458 17.69 5.49 -10.12
C GLY A 458 17.01 6.67 -9.41
N ALA A 459 17.44 7.03 -8.19
CA ALA A 459 16.91 8.19 -7.47
C ALA A 459 17.17 9.49 -8.23
N THR A 460 18.34 9.62 -8.84
CA THR A 460 18.71 10.80 -9.64
C THR A 460 17.83 10.90 -10.88
N ASP A 461 17.66 9.82 -11.63
CA ASP A 461 16.89 9.79 -12.88
C ASP A 461 15.41 10.08 -12.64
N LEU A 462 14.82 9.47 -11.61
CA LEU A 462 13.43 9.72 -11.24
C LEU A 462 13.20 11.16 -10.76
N ALA A 463 14.12 11.71 -9.96
CA ALA A 463 14.05 13.11 -9.54
C ALA A 463 14.19 14.06 -10.75
N ARG A 464 15.01 13.73 -11.75
CA ARG A 464 15.10 14.49 -13.00
C ARG A 464 13.78 14.44 -13.75
N GLU A 465 13.21 13.25 -13.94
CA GLU A 465 11.93 13.07 -14.64
C GLU A 465 10.78 13.80 -13.95
N GLN A 466 10.77 13.84 -12.62
CA GLN A 466 9.80 14.61 -11.85
C GLN A 466 9.90 16.10 -12.16
N ILE A 467 11.10 16.69 -12.04
CA ILE A 467 11.30 18.12 -12.32
C ILE A 467 10.99 18.45 -13.79
N LEU A 468 11.46 17.63 -14.73
CA LEU A 468 11.21 17.80 -16.16
C LEU A 468 9.70 17.78 -16.50
N SER A 469 8.88 17.10 -15.71
CA SER A 469 7.43 17.05 -15.91
C SER A 469 6.69 18.29 -15.40
N GLU A 470 7.29 19.03 -14.47
CA GLU A 470 6.73 20.27 -13.91
C GLU A 470 7.19 21.52 -14.65
N LEU A 471 8.35 21.45 -15.31
CA LEU A 471 8.88 22.55 -16.11
C LEU A 471 8.08 22.72 -17.40
N PRO A 472 7.85 23.97 -17.86
CA PRO A 472 7.20 24.21 -19.15
C PRO A 472 8.08 23.63 -20.27
N ALA A 473 7.45 22.94 -21.22
CA ALA A 473 8.16 22.36 -22.36
C ALA A 473 8.72 23.44 -23.31
N GLU A 474 7.98 24.54 -23.44
CA GLU A 474 8.37 25.70 -24.23
C GLU A 474 8.37 26.97 -23.38
N LEU A 475 9.38 27.80 -23.57
CA LEU A 475 9.51 29.08 -22.90
C LEU A 475 8.74 30.16 -23.67
N ASN A 476 7.76 30.76 -23.01
CA ASN A 476 7.16 32.01 -23.47
C ASN A 476 8.05 33.18 -23.04
N GLU A 477 8.80 33.75 -23.99
CA GLU A 477 9.73 34.86 -23.74
C GLU A 477 9.02 36.14 -23.30
N ASP A 478 7.85 36.46 -23.87
CA ASP A 478 7.10 37.67 -23.53
C ASP A 478 6.66 37.64 -22.06
N LYS A 479 6.13 36.49 -21.62
CA LYS A 479 5.77 36.24 -20.22
C LYS A 479 7.00 36.35 -19.32
N LEU A 480 8.13 35.78 -19.73
CA LEU A 480 9.37 35.84 -18.96
C LEU A 480 9.85 37.30 -18.78
N ASN A 481 9.87 38.07 -19.87
CA ASN A 481 10.29 39.46 -19.87
C ASN A 481 9.36 40.32 -19.00
N ASP A 482 8.04 40.13 -19.11
CA ASP A 482 7.04 40.81 -18.26
C ASP A 482 7.30 40.55 -16.76
N LEU A 483 7.58 39.30 -16.36
CA LEU A 483 7.81 38.92 -14.96
C LEU A 483 9.13 39.44 -14.38
N LEU A 484 10.11 39.75 -15.23
CA LEU A 484 11.46 40.16 -14.83
C LEU A 484 11.71 41.66 -14.93
N LYS A 485 10.84 42.41 -15.63
CA LYS A 485 11.01 43.83 -15.96
C LYS A 485 11.29 44.75 -14.77
N THR A 486 10.78 44.41 -13.58
CA THR A 486 10.91 45.22 -12.34
C THR A 486 11.93 44.66 -11.35
N ARG A 487 12.63 43.57 -11.69
CA ARG A 487 13.55 42.89 -10.75
C ARG A 487 14.99 43.38 -10.93
N ALA A 488 15.64 43.75 -9.83
CA ALA A 488 17.03 44.25 -9.79
C ALA A 488 18.10 43.27 -10.36
N SER A 489 17.74 42.01 -10.64
CA SER A 489 18.60 41.02 -11.31
C SER A 489 17.90 40.31 -12.47
N GLY A 490 16.90 40.97 -13.07
CA GLY A 490 16.06 40.41 -14.13
C GLY A 490 16.86 39.85 -15.32
N GLU A 491 17.84 40.59 -15.84
CA GLU A 491 18.67 40.12 -16.97
C GLU A 491 19.50 38.88 -16.65
N LYS A 492 20.10 38.80 -15.45
CA LYS A 492 20.86 37.63 -15.02
C LYS A 492 19.97 36.40 -14.88
N ILE A 493 18.77 36.59 -14.34
CA ILE A 493 17.76 35.54 -14.20
C ILE A 493 17.27 35.09 -15.59
N ALA A 494 17.00 36.03 -16.50
CA ALA A 494 16.58 35.74 -17.86
C ALA A 494 17.64 34.92 -18.62
N ASN A 495 18.90 35.34 -18.56
CA ASN A 495 20.00 34.63 -19.23
C ASN A 495 20.17 33.20 -18.70
N PHE A 496 20.07 33.01 -17.38
CA PHE A 496 20.09 31.69 -16.77
C PHE A 496 18.95 30.80 -17.29
N ILE A 497 17.71 31.30 -17.29
CA ILE A 497 16.55 30.57 -17.81
C ILE A 497 16.72 30.26 -19.31
N LYS A 498 17.09 31.24 -20.13
CA LYS A 498 17.27 31.04 -21.59
C LYS A 498 18.37 30.03 -21.92
N THR A 499 19.41 29.92 -21.10
CA THR A 499 20.45 28.88 -21.27
C THR A 499 19.87 27.47 -21.09
N ALA A 500 18.87 27.32 -20.23
CA ALA A 500 18.15 26.06 -20.06
C ALA A 500 17.08 25.81 -21.15
N TYR A 501 16.77 26.81 -21.97
CA TYR A 501 15.76 26.77 -23.02
C TYR A 501 16.32 27.19 -24.39
N PRO A 502 17.30 26.44 -24.95
CA PRO A 502 17.79 26.72 -26.30
C PRO A 502 16.63 26.67 -27.30
N GLU A 503 16.55 27.69 -28.17
CA GLU A 503 15.44 27.84 -29.14
C GLU A 503 14.04 27.78 -28.49
N ASN A 504 13.92 28.30 -27.26
CA ASN A 504 12.72 28.27 -26.44
C ASN A 504 12.21 26.88 -26.07
N LYS A 505 13.02 25.82 -26.22
CA LYS A 505 12.65 24.44 -25.84
C LYS A 505 13.48 24.00 -24.65
N LEU A 506 12.84 23.36 -23.67
CA LEU A 506 13.53 22.84 -22.49
C LEU A 506 14.65 21.86 -22.89
N ASN A 507 15.89 22.17 -22.51
CA ASN A 507 17.00 21.24 -22.64
C ASN A 507 16.82 20.09 -21.63
N LYS A 508 16.47 18.91 -22.13
CA LYS A 508 16.22 17.71 -21.31
C LYS A 508 17.51 17.05 -20.80
N ASP A 509 18.67 17.43 -21.30
CA ASP A 509 19.97 16.85 -20.94
C ASP A 509 20.62 17.55 -19.74
N LEU A 510 19.96 18.57 -19.17
CA LEU A 510 20.44 19.26 -17.97
C LEU A 510 20.63 18.28 -16.79
N LEU A 511 21.70 18.51 -16.02
CA LEU A 511 21.95 17.77 -14.79
C LEU A 511 20.87 18.07 -13.75
N LEU A 512 20.63 17.14 -12.83
CA LEU A 512 19.61 17.31 -11.77
C LEU A 512 19.78 18.61 -10.99
N ARG A 513 21.02 18.99 -10.67
CA ARG A 513 21.32 20.25 -9.96
C ARG A 513 20.83 21.48 -10.74
N ASP A 514 21.06 21.49 -12.04
CA ASP A 514 20.75 22.64 -12.88
C ASP A 514 19.23 22.71 -13.15
N LEU A 515 18.57 21.55 -13.30
CA LEU A 515 17.11 21.43 -13.34
C LEU A 515 16.46 21.93 -12.04
N LYS A 516 16.98 21.55 -10.87
CA LYS A 516 16.52 22.06 -9.56
C LYS A 516 16.64 23.57 -9.48
N GLN A 517 17.79 24.12 -9.87
CA GLN A 517 18.02 25.56 -9.84
C GLN A 517 17.06 26.30 -10.80
N LEU A 518 16.82 25.74 -11.98
CA LEU A 518 15.84 26.25 -12.95
C LEU A 518 14.42 26.28 -12.36
N GLN A 519 13.97 25.18 -11.77
CA GLN A 519 12.67 25.09 -11.11
C GLN A 519 12.52 26.12 -9.99
N VAL A 520 13.51 26.24 -9.10
CA VAL A 520 13.53 27.25 -8.01
C VAL A 520 13.36 28.66 -8.57
N VAL A 521 14.12 28.98 -9.62
CA VAL A 521 14.09 30.31 -10.23
C VAL A 521 12.72 30.58 -10.85
N LEU A 522 12.17 29.64 -11.63
CA LEU A 522 10.84 29.76 -12.25
C LEU A 522 9.72 29.90 -11.21
N THR A 523 9.78 29.16 -10.11
CA THR A 523 8.83 29.27 -8.98
C THR A 523 8.94 30.63 -8.29
N LYS A 524 10.16 31.13 -8.02
CA LYS A 524 10.40 32.44 -7.39
C LYS A 524 9.94 33.63 -8.24
N ILE A 525 9.90 33.46 -9.56
CA ILE A 525 9.35 34.48 -10.46
C ILE A 525 7.86 34.26 -10.74
N GLU A 526 7.27 33.26 -10.12
CA GLU A 526 5.86 32.88 -10.28
C GLU A 526 5.50 32.52 -11.72
N TYR A 527 6.46 32.01 -12.49
CA TYR A 527 6.30 31.72 -13.93
C TYR A 527 5.15 30.76 -14.20
N GLY A 528 4.93 29.79 -13.32
CA GLY A 528 3.87 28.81 -13.46
C GLY A 528 2.47 29.37 -13.24
N LYS A 529 2.30 30.51 -12.55
CA LYS A 529 0.95 31.00 -12.19
C LYS A 529 0.19 31.36 -13.46
N VAL A 530 -1.00 30.79 -13.60
CA VAL A 530 -2.00 31.27 -14.56
C VAL A 530 -2.35 32.68 -14.12
N ALA A 531 -2.43 33.62 -15.06
CA ALA A 531 -2.98 34.94 -14.76
C ALA A 531 -4.43 34.72 -14.29
N THR A 532 -4.64 34.69 -12.98
CA THR A 532 -5.99 34.70 -12.41
C THR A 532 -6.67 35.99 -12.84
N VAL A 533 -8.00 35.96 -12.94
CA VAL A 533 -8.84 37.11 -13.34
C VAL A 533 -8.51 38.39 -12.54
N ALA A 534 -7.88 38.28 -11.36
CA ALA A 534 -7.31 39.38 -10.60
C ALA A 534 -6.16 40.11 -11.32
N ASN A 535 -5.21 39.40 -11.95
CA ASN A 535 -4.12 39.99 -12.73
C ASN A 535 -4.57 40.45 -14.13
N ALA A 536 -5.66 39.88 -14.65
CA ALA A 536 -6.28 40.36 -15.90
C ALA A 536 -7.04 41.69 -15.72
N LYS A 537 -7.59 41.95 -14.51
CA LYS A 537 -8.24 43.23 -14.18
C LYS A 537 -7.27 44.43 -14.21
N GLU A 538 -6.00 44.25 -13.90
CA GLU A 538 -5.00 45.32 -14.06
C GLU A 538 -4.73 45.63 -15.54
N LYS A 539 -4.64 44.60 -16.41
CA LYS A 539 -4.48 44.82 -17.87
C LYS A 539 -5.76 45.36 -18.54
N PHE A 540 -6.96 44.99 -18.08
CA PHE A 540 -8.23 45.54 -18.58
C PHE A 540 -8.52 46.96 -18.06
N GLY A 541 -8.14 47.26 -16.80
CA GLY A 541 -8.24 48.60 -16.22
C GLY A 541 -7.29 49.60 -16.88
N SER A 542 -6.08 49.16 -17.26
CA SER A 542 -5.14 49.95 -18.06
C SER A 542 -5.62 50.19 -19.50
N PHE A 543 -6.38 49.27 -20.09
CA PHE A 543 -6.93 49.43 -21.44
C PHE A 543 -8.11 50.40 -21.45
N LEU A 544 -9.00 50.35 -20.45
CA LEU A 544 -10.12 51.29 -20.33
C LEU A 544 -9.67 52.73 -20.03
N ASN A 545 -8.60 52.92 -19.26
CA ASN A 545 -8.05 54.26 -19.01
C ASN A 545 -7.35 54.86 -20.24
N LYS A 546 -6.85 54.05 -21.18
CA LYS A 546 -6.24 54.52 -22.44
C LYS A 546 -7.22 54.79 -23.58
N VAL A 547 -8.47 54.35 -23.43
CA VAL A 547 -9.56 54.58 -24.40
C VAL A 547 -10.47 55.73 -23.92
N MET A 548 -10.30 56.18 -22.67
CA MET A 548 -11.00 57.34 -22.09
C MET A 548 -10.11 58.59 -21.91
N GLU A 549 -8.85 58.54 -22.38
CA GLU A 549 -8.02 59.70 -22.74
C GLU A 549 -8.00 59.85 -24.26
#